data_AF-A0A8S3C4X3-F1
#
_entry.id   AF-A0A8S3C4X3-F1
#
_cell.length_a   1.000
_cell.length_b   1.000
_cell.length_c   1.000
_cell.angle_alpha   90.00
_cell.angle_beta   90.00
_cell.angle_gamma   90.00
#
_symmetry.space_group_name_H-M   'P 1'
#
loop_
_entity.id
_entity.type
_entity.pdbx_description
1 polymer ?
#
loop_
_entity_poly.entity_id
_entity_poly.type
_entity_poly.pdbx_seq_one_letter_code
_entity_poly.pdbx_strand_id
1 'polypeptide(L)' 'MFILDTTNYRVLQWQAGEPMGYIVAGGNGNGAALTQIGVSYELFVDDQYNIYISE' A
#
# COMPACT_ATOMS: atom_id res chain seq x y z
N MET A 1 -7.71 -7.65 -3.43
CA MET A 1 -6.56 -8.04 -2.58
C MET A 1 -5.64 -6.85 -2.46
N PHE A 2 -5.20 -6.51 -1.26
CA PHE A 2 -4.20 -5.45 -1.06
C PHE A 2 -2.86 -6.07 -0.67
N ILE A 3 -1.77 -5.52 -1.19
CA ILE A 3 -0.41 -5.98 -0.95
C ILE A 3 0.41 -4.79 -0.49
N LEU A 4 1.05 -4.92 0.68
CA LEU A 4 2.08 -4.01 1.13
C LEU A 4 3.43 -4.45 0.53
N ASP A 5 3.88 -3.74 -0.50
CA ASP A 5 5.16 -3.98 -1.16
C ASP A 5 6.24 -3.15 -0.44
N THR A 6 6.66 -3.67 0.72
CA THR A 6 7.47 -2.95 1.71
C THR A 6 8.78 -2.41 1.14
N THR A 7 9.48 -3.20 0.31
CA THR A 7 10.75 -2.81 -0.30
C THR A 7 10.60 -1.64 -1.28
N ASN A 8 9.43 -1.53 -1.92
CA ASN A 8 9.12 -0.45 -2.85
C ASN A 8 8.30 0.69 -2.22
N TYR A 9 8.05 0.65 -0.91
CA TYR A 9 7.33 1.67 -0.14
C TYR A 9 5.96 2.03 -0.77
N ARG A 10 5.19 1.02 -1.18
CA ARG A 10 3.90 1.22 -1.87
C ARG A 10 2.86 0.17 -1.50
N VAL A 11 1.58 0.52 -1.67
CA VAL A 11 0.46 -0.42 -1.58
C VAL A 11 -0.11 -0.67 -2.97
N LEU A 12 -0.28 -1.94 -3.31
CA LEU A 12 -0.92 -2.40 -4.54
C LEU A 12 -2.33 -2.92 -4.25
N GLN A 13 -3.28 -2.59 -5.12
CA GLN A 13 -4.58 -3.25 -5.20
C GLN A 13 -4.61 -4.21 -6.40
N TRP A 14 -4.89 -5.47 -6.13
CA TRP A 14 -5.14 -6.52 -7.13
C TRP A 14 -6.63 -6.85 -7.20
N GLN A 15 -7.17 -6.86 -8.42
CA GLN A 15 -8.52 -7.32 -8.72
C GLN A 15 -8.46 -8.71 -9.38
N ALA A 16 -9.44 -9.56 -9.10
CA ALA A 16 -9.45 -10.92 -9.64
C ALA A 16 -9.63 -10.87 -11.16
N GLY A 17 -8.77 -11.57 -11.88
CA GLY A 17 -8.76 -11.59 -13.35
C GLY A 17 -7.88 -10.51 -14.00
N GLU A 18 -7.40 -9.52 -13.24
CA GLU A 18 -6.46 -8.53 -13.76
C GLU A 18 -5.04 -9.10 -13.82
N PRO A 19 -4.26 -8.79 -14.88
CA PRO A 19 -2.89 -9.28 -15.02
C PRO A 19 -1.89 -8.53 -14.12
N MET A 20 -2.29 -7.37 -13.58
CA MET A 20 -1.42 -6.47 -12.82
C MET A 20 -2.18 -5.77 -11.70
N GLY A 21 -1.45 -5.30 -10.70
CA GLY A 21 -1.99 -4.47 -9.62
C GLY A 21 -1.78 -2.98 -9.86
N TYR A 22 -2.63 -2.16 -9.25
CA TYR A 22 -2.55 -0.71 -9.30
C TYR A 22 -1.97 -0.15 -8.01
N ILE A 23 -1.10 0.86 -8.11
CA ILE A 23 -0.60 1.58 -6.94
C ILE A 23 -1.73 2.46 -6.40
N VAL A 24 -2.10 2.26 -5.14
CA VAL A 24 -3.15 3.03 -4.46
C VAL A 24 -2.61 3.95 -3.36
N ALA A 25 -1.37 3.72 -2.91
CA ALA A 25 -0.66 4.59 -1.98
C ALA A 25 0.87 4.40 -2.09
N GLY A 26 1.63 5.43 -1.74
CA GLY A 26 3.10 5.39 -1.72
C GLY A 26 3.76 5.39 -3.11
N GLY A 27 4.97 4.81 -3.18
CA GLY A 27 5.79 4.74 -4.40
C GLY A 27 6.78 5.90 -4.56
N ASN A 28 6.82 6.84 -3.62
CA ASN A 28 7.73 8.00 -3.63
C ASN A 28 8.93 7.83 -2.68
N GLY A 29 9.31 6.57 -2.43
CA GLY A 29 10.38 6.21 -1.50
C GLY A 29 9.96 6.27 -0.03
N ASN A 30 10.92 5.96 0.83
CA ASN A 30 10.76 5.99 2.29
C ASN A 30 10.61 7.41 2.81
N GLY A 31 9.65 7.63 3.71
CA GLY A 31 9.51 8.89 4.44
C GLY A 31 8.10 9.07 5.01
N ALA A 32 7.91 10.16 5.76
CA ALA A 32 6.66 10.47 6.47
C ALA A 32 5.81 11.55 5.77
N ALA A 33 6.13 11.89 4.51
CA ALA A 33 5.29 12.81 3.73
C ALA A 33 3.98 12.11 3.31
N LEU A 34 2.93 12.89 3.03
CA LEU A 34 1.60 12.36 2.65
C LEU A 34 1.60 11.41 1.43
N THR A 35 2.64 11.45 0.61
CA THR A 35 2.79 10.63 -0.60
C THR A 35 3.83 9.52 -0.45
N GLN A 36 4.44 9.38 0.73
CA GLN A 36 5.46 8.40 1.07
C GLN A 36 4.90 7.38 2.06
N ILE A 37 5.57 6.22 2.16
CA ILE A 37 5.30 5.21 3.17
C ILE A 37 6.62 4.92 3.87
N GLY A 38 6.62 4.95 5.19
CA GLY A 38 7.77 4.59 6.03
C GLY A 38 8.16 3.11 5.95
N VAL A 39 9.01 2.66 6.86
CA VAL A 39 9.31 1.22 6.99
C VAL A 39 8.15 0.57 7.73
N SER A 40 7.20 0.03 6.98
CA SER A 40 6.05 -0.67 7.54
C SER A 40 6.13 -2.17 7.33
N TYR A 41 5.55 -2.94 8.25
CA TYR A 41 5.37 -4.39 8.13
C TYR A 41 3.91 -4.82 8.21
N GLU A 42 2.98 -3.89 8.50
CA GLU A 42 1.58 -4.20 8.72
C GLU A 42 0.66 -3.31 7.88
N LEU A 43 -0.37 -3.96 7.34
CA LEU A 43 -1.43 -3.36 6.54
C LEU A 43 -2.77 -3.87 7.07
N PHE A 44 -3.65 -2.94 7.41
CA PHE A 44 -5.03 -3.24 7.77
C PHE A 44 -5.99 -2.54 6.81
N VAL A 45 -7.07 -3.22 6.45
CA VAL A 45 -8.12 -2.72 5.57
C VAL A 45 -9.46 -2.98 6.23
N ASP A 46 -10.28 -1.95 6.38
CA ASP A 46 -11.61 -2.07 6.96
C ASP A 46 -12.68 -2.47 5.92
N ASP A 47 -13.94 -2.54 6.36
CA ASP A 47 -15.09 -2.89 5.52
C ASP A 47 -15.51 -1.79 4.54
N GLN A 48 -15.04 -0.55 4.70
CA GLN A 48 -15.21 0.54 3.74
C GLN A 48 -14.01 0.72 2.79
N TYR A 49 -13.03 -0.20 2.83
CA TYR A 49 -11.81 -0.16 2.05
C TYR A 49 -10.86 1.00 2.39
N ASN A 50 -10.94 1.57 3.59
CA ASN A 50 -9.90 2.46 4.08
C ASN A 50 -8.64 1.65 4.38
N ILE A 51 -7.48 2.21 4.04
CA ILE A 51 -6.18 1.55 4.17
C ILE A 51 -5.42 2.18 5.34
N TYR A 52 -4.99 1.34 6.28
CA TYR A 52 -4.20 1.73 7.44
C TYR A 52 -2.85 1.03 7.39
N ILE A 53 -1.79 1.80 7.60
CA ILE A 53 -0.40 1.34 7.51
C ILE A 53 0.28 1.72 8.83
N SER A 54 0.98 0.78 9.46
CA SER A 54 1.77 1.09 10.65
C SER A 54 3.06 1.81 10.23
N GLU A 55 3.44 2.88 10.94
CA GLU A 55 4.74 3.54 10.76
C GLU A 55 5.73 3.12 11.85
#